data_AF-A0A6N6ZK22-F1
#
_entry.id   AF-A0A6N6ZK22-F1
#
_cell.length_a   1.000
_cell.length_b   1.000
_cell.length_c   1.000
_cell.angle_alpha   90.00
_cell.angle_beta   90.00
_cell.angle_gamma   90.00
#
_symmetry.space_group_name_H-M   'P 1'
#
loop_
_entity.id
_entity.type
_entity.pdbx_description
1 polymer ?
#
loop_
_entity_poly.entity_id
_entity_poly.type
_entity_poly.pdbx_seq_one_letter_code
_entity_poly.pdbx_strand_id
1 'polypeptide(L)'
;MSTRAEPPPLPPVAASNEEPSSTGRHFAFSQLLRWAGGLLLAASAGKFVITDLIQRGPLGQYGAFLGFTLLLALCGWFVTRRWRDAATGRALLGLAAGFVPAHFGQLGGMLYDSTWGTLHLGVPLWGLLAVAFPVLAGVTWLGMSSLCRSRANLLTVTYLGGLALLLPTWREPWIIESVTLGLLLGTVVLLEVLRRRGTGFVGLEGLLTQVAFFPAVLLLPLRQFIWHDAGTSLALHVLTAATLGYLVTGVLARGIRSPILKRPVEVFGLGFWFVGWAYLLGMGGWLSTLPTVAWMLCFSVPVVIWSLTRPVEDGQWLRSLTAILLAVASLALLPEDFTRGAEPILFGLGLLLIGLACHLRERLLLGFALLTVLIAGLDSFGTVLGSLFHWHWSLLGVAGLLTILFGAWLERLDARHVYRRFRTEWR
;
A
#
# COMPACT_ATOMS: atom_id res chain seq x y z
N MET A 1 -43.01 18.70 41.43
CA MET A 1 -42.90 18.12 40.08
C MET A 1 -42.81 19.26 39.08
N SER A 2 -41.60 19.59 38.64
CA SER A 2 -41.35 20.67 37.66
C SER A 2 -41.43 20.04 36.27
N THR A 3 -42.46 20.41 35.51
CA THR A 3 -42.61 20.07 34.10
C THR A 3 -41.57 20.85 33.31
N ARG A 4 -40.47 20.17 32.94
CA ARG A 4 -39.49 20.69 31.99
C ARG A 4 -40.20 20.89 30.65
N ALA A 5 -40.43 22.15 30.28
CA ALA A 5 -40.91 22.51 28.94
C ALA A 5 -39.90 22.01 27.90
N GLU A 6 -40.37 21.25 26.93
CA GLU A 6 -39.56 20.85 25.78
C GLU A 6 -39.12 22.10 25.00
N PRO A 7 -37.84 22.19 24.60
CA PRO A 7 -37.38 23.29 23.78
C PRO A 7 -38.12 23.28 22.44
N PRO A 8 -38.47 24.46 21.89
CA PRO A 8 -39.21 24.55 20.64
C PRO A 8 -38.44 23.86 19.50
N PRO A 9 -39.17 23.20 18.56
CA PRO A 9 -38.55 22.55 17.43
C PRO A 9 -37.74 23.56 16.61
N LEU A 10 -36.49 23.20 16.31
CA LEU A 10 -35.62 24.03 15.48
C LEU A 10 -36.28 24.25 14.12
N PRO A 11 -36.21 25.49 13.57
CA PRO A 11 -36.77 25.76 12.25
C PRO A 11 -36.13 24.83 11.22
N PRO A 12 -36.88 24.36 10.22
CA PRO A 12 -36.33 23.53 9.16
C PRO A 12 -35.19 24.29 8.51
N VAL A 13 -33.98 23.71 8.57
CA VAL A 13 -32.80 24.23 7.87
C VAL A 13 -33.18 24.23 6.40
N ALA A 14 -33.50 25.41 5.86
CA ALA A 14 -33.76 25.58 4.44
C ALA A 14 -32.55 25.01 3.73
N ALA A 15 -32.76 23.96 2.93
CA ALA A 15 -31.73 23.37 2.10
C ALA A 15 -31.28 24.46 1.14
N SER A 16 -30.25 25.23 1.53
CA SER A 16 -29.57 26.13 0.64
C SER A 16 -29.04 25.26 -0.48
N ASN A 17 -29.56 25.49 -1.68
CA ASN A 17 -28.98 24.99 -2.91
C ASN A 17 -27.61 25.66 -3.06
N GLU A 18 -26.64 25.23 -2.24
CA GLU A 18 -25.25 25.58 -2.41
C GLU A 18 -24.84 24.96 -3.75
N GLU A 19 -24.75 25.80 -4.78
CA GLU A 19 -24.09 25.42 -6.01
C GLU A 19 -22.74 24.79 -5.64
N PRO A 20 -22.39 23.63 -6.22
CA PRO A 20 -21.15 22.93 -5.90
C PRO A 20 -19.98 23.88 -6.15
N SER A 21 -19.49 24.46 -5.05
CA SER A 21 -18.50 25.52 -5.08
C SER A 21 -17.28 25.07 -5.87
N SER A 22 -16.85 25.90 -6.83
CA SER A 22 -15.72 25.63 -7.72
C SER A 22 -14.42 25.25 -6.98
N THR A 23 -14.35 25.58 -5.69
CA THR A 23 -13.35 25.11 -4.71
C THR A 23 -13.18 23.59 -4.65
N GLY A 24 -14.20 22.79 -4.94
CA GLY A 24 -14.10 21.32 -4.93
C GLY A 24 -13.24 20.72 -6.04
N ARG A 25 -13.17 21.35 -7.23
CA ARG A 25 -12.45 20.80 -8.39
C ARG A 25 -10.93 20.93 -8.28
N HIS A 26 -10.44 22.06 -7.77
CA HIS A 26 -9.01 22.31 -7.59
C HIS A 26 -8.38 21.41 -6.50
N PHE A 27 -9.17 21.09 -5.47
CA PHE A 27 -8.77 20.13 -4.43
C PHE A 27 -8.59 18.71 -5.00
N ALA A 28 -9.44 18.29 -5.93
CA ALA A 28 -9.31 16.98 -6.57
C ALA A 28 -8.04 16.86 -7.42
N PHE A 29 -7.66 17.91 -8.16
CA PHE A 29 -6.47 17.89 -9.02
C PHE A 29 -5.16 17.87 -8.24
N SER A 30 -5.04 18.69 -7.19
CA SER A 30 -3.89 18.69 -6.29
C SER A 30 -3.73 17.36 -5.55
N GLN A 31 -4.85 16.76 -5.13
CA GLN A 31 -4.84 15.42 -4.56
C GLN A 31 -4.38 14.36 -5.57
N LEU A 32 -4.81 14.44 -6.84
CA LEU A 32 -4.35 13.55 -7.90
C LEU A 32 -2.83 13.68 -8.13
N LEU A 33 -2.30 14.91 -8.16
CA LEU A 33 -0.85 15.16 -8.28
C LEU A 33 -0.06 14.56 -7.11
N ARG A 34 -0.58 14.66 -5.88
CA ARG A 34 0.06 14.01 -4.72
C ARG A 34 0.09 12.49 -4.87
N TRP A 35 -1.00 11.88 -5.33
CA TRP A 35 -1.03 10.43 -5.59
C TRP A 35 -0.08 10.03 -6.69
N ALA A 36 -0.09 10.72 -7.83
CA ALA A 36 0.80 10.45 -8.95
C ALA A 36 2.28 10.58 -8.53
N GLY A 37 2.64 11.66 -7.83
CA GLY A 37 3.99 11.84 -7.34
C GLY A 37 4.39 10.82 -6.27
N GLY A 38 3.47 10.40 -5.40
CA GLY A 38 3.71 9.33 -4.44
C GLY A 38 3.96 7.97 -5.12
N LEU A 39 3.22 7.66 -6.18
CA LEU A 39 3.43 6.47 -7.00
C LEU A 39 4.78 6.51 -7.72
N LEU A 40 5.18 7.66 -8.27
CA LEU A 40 6.49 7.84 -8.89
C LEU A 40 7.64 7.66 -7.88
N LEU A 41 7.49 8.16 -6.66
CA LEU A 41 8.46 7.95 -5.58
C LEU A 41 8.54 6.47 -5.19
N ALA A 42 7.40 5.79 -5.06
CA ALA A 42 7.37 4.36 -4.77
C ALA A 42 8.01 3.53 -5.89
N ALA A 43 7.72 3.86 -7.16
CA ALA A 43 8.34 3.24 -8.33
C ALA A 43 9.85 3.51 -8.39
N SER A 44 10.29 4.73 -8.06
CA SER A 44 11.71 5.08 -7.94
C SER A 44 12.43 4.23 -6.90
N ALA A 45 11.84 4.07 -5.71
CA ALA A 45 12.39 3.22 -4.65
C ALA A 45 12.41 1.75 -5.04
N GLY A 46 11.32 1.23 -5.64
CA GLY A 46 11.26 -0.15 -6.15
C GLY A 46 12.33 -0.41 -7.21
N LYS A 47 12.47 0.51 -8.18
CA LYS A 47 13.50 0.43 -9.21
C LYS A 47 14.90 0.47 -8.61
N PHE A 48 15.13 1.35 -7.65
CA PHE A 48 16.42 1.48 -6.98
C PHE A 48 16.86 0.17 -6.31
N VAL A 49 15.92 -0.54 -5.68
CA VAL A 49 16.17 -1.83 -5.05
C VAL A 49 16.52 -2.91 -6.09
N ILE A 50 15.94 -2.85 -7.29
CA ILE A 50 16.08 -3.90 -8.32
C ILE A 50 17.30 -3.69 -9.24
N THR A 51 17.51 -2.47 -9.76
CA THR A 51 18.33 -2.28 -10.97
C THR A 51 19.80 -1.89 -10.72
N ASP A 52 20.11 -1.20 -9.63
CA ASP A 52 21.39 -0.49 -9.49
C ASP A 52 22.48 -1.20 -8.67
N LEU A 53 22.23 -2.44 -8.23
CA LEU A 53 23.17 -3.24 -7.43
C LEU A 53 24.52 -3.50 -8.11
N ILE A 54 24.57 -3.40 -9.43
CA ILE A 54 25.72 -3.85 -10.22
C ILE A 54 26.75 -2.74 -10.43
N GLN A 55 26.37 -1.46 -10.44
CA GLN A 55 27.23 -0.39 -10.98
C GLN A 55 28.03 0.43 -9.95
N ARG A 56 27.52 0.65 -8.73
CA ARG A 56 28.12 1.59 -7.75
C ARG A 56 28.69 0.95 -6.49
N GLY A 57 28.72 -0.38 -6.44
CA GLY A 57 29.02 -1.14 -5.23
C GLY A 57 27.94 -0.94 -4.15
N PRO A 58 27.82 -1.90 -3.21
CA PRO A 58 26.71 -1.91 -2.26
C PRO A 58 26.67 -0.68 -1.35
N LEU A 59 27.83 -0.25 -0.82
CA LEU A 59 27.92 0.88 0.13
C LEU A 59 27.53 2.22 -0.51
N GLY A 60 28.05 2.51 -1.71
CA GLY A 60 27.78 3.76 -2.42
C GLY A 60 26.31 3.86 -2.82
N GLN A 61 25.73 2.75 -3.26
CA GLN A 61 24.31 2.67 -3.55
C GLN A 61 23.48 2.93 -2.28
N TYR A 62 23.71 2.18 -1.20
CA TYR A 62 22.96 2.38 0.04
C TYR A 62 23.05 3.81 0.57
N GLY A 63 24.24 4.43 0.53
CA GLY A 63 24.42 5.83 0.89
C GLY A 63 23.56 6.78 0.05
N ALA A 64 23.45 6.55 -1.26
CA ALA A 64 22.59 7.34 -2.13
C ALA A 64 21.10 7.19 -1.77
N PHE A 65 20.66 5.97 -1.44
CA PHE A 65 19.27 5.75 -1.01
C PHE A 65 18.96 6.39 0.33
N LEU A 66 19.91 6.33 1.26
CA LEU A 66 19.79 6.93 2.58
C LEU A 66 19.69 8.45 2.44
N GLY A 67 20.54 9.04 1.58
CA GLY A 67 20.47 10.45 1.21
C GLY A 67 19.12 10.84 0.60
N PHE A 68 18.59 10.04 -0.32
CA PHE A 68 17.27 10.28 -0.90
C PHE A 68 16.13 10.21 0.12
N THR A 69 16.18 9.21 1.02
CA THR A 69 15.17 9.04 2.08
C THR A 69 15.24 10.20 3.08
N LEU A 70 16.45 10.64 3.45
CA LEU A 70 16.66 11.81 4.29
C LEU A 70 16.16 13.09 3.61
N LEU A 71 16.41 13.27 2.31
CA LEU A 71 15.92 14.41 1.54
C LEU A 71 14.39 14.46 1.56
N LEU A 72 13.70 13.34 1.35
CA LEU A 72 12.23 13.27 1.45
C LEU A 72 11.73 13.67 2.84
N ALA A 73 12.40 13.19 3.90
CA ALA A 73 12.05 13.54 5.26
C ALA A 73 12.24 15.04 5.55
N LEU A 74 13.35 15.62 5.10
CA LEU A 74 13.64 17.05 5.22
C LEU A 74 12.65 17.91 4.43
N CYS A 75 12.29 17.51 3.21
CA CYS A 75 11.26 18.17 2.41
C CYS A 75 9.90 18.12 3.11
N GLY A 76 9.50 16.95 3.62
CA GLY A 76 8.25 16.80 4.37
C GLY A 76 8.20 17.68 5.63
N TRP A 77 9.30 17.72 6.38
CA TRP A 77 9.43 18.60 7.55
C TRP A 77 9.36 20.08 7.16
N PHE A 78 10.08 20.48 6.10
CA PHE A 78 10.09 21.86 5.60
C PHE A 78 8.71 22.30 5.11
N VAL A 79 8.02 21.49 4.30
CA VAL A 79 6.67 21.79 3.82
C VAL A 79 5.69 21.94 4.99
N THR A 80 5.77 21.05 5.98
CA THR A 80 4.96 21.14 7.20
C THR A 80 5.20 22.45 7.95
N ARG A 81 6.46 22.84 8.19
CA ARG A 81 6.82 23.99 9.02
C ARG A 81 6.71 25.32 8.28
N ARG A 82 7.26 25.40 7.08
CA ARG A 82 7.44 26.65 6.34
C ARG A 82 6.27 26.99 5.44
N TRP A 83 5.65 25.98 4.82
CA TRP A 83 4.49 26.17 3.93
C TRP A 83 3.18 26.01 4.68
N ARG A 84 3.20 25.41 5.88
CA ARG A 84 2.03 25.11 6.72
C ARG A 84 1.05 24.16 6.01
N ASP A 85 1.55 23.36 5.06
CA ASP A 85 0.80 22.30 4.41
C ASP A 85 1.07 20.98 5.13
N ALA A 86 0.20 20.65 6.08
CA ALA A 86 0.29 19.42 6.85
C ALA A 86 -0.06 18.18 6.02
N ALA A 87 -0.86 18.30 4.96
CA ALA A 87 -1.26 17.16 4.15
C ALA A 87 -0.07 16.64 3.33
N THR A 88 0.59 17.54 2.59
CA THR A 88 1.80 17.20 1.82
C THR A 88 2.94 16.78 2.73
N GLY A 89 3.14 17.50 3.84
CA GLY A 89 4.19 17.18 4.80
C GLY A 89 4.06 15.76 5.35
N ARG A 90 2.84 15.35 5.72
CA ARG A 90 2.55 13.97 6.16
C ARG A 90 2.75 12.93 5.07
N ALA A 91 2.38 13.22 3.83
CA ALA A 91 2.60 12.30 2.71
C ALA A 91 4.09 12.03 2.49
N LEU A 92 4.93 13.08 2.44
CA LEU A 92 6.37 12.94 2.26
C LEU A 92 7.06 12.25 3.44
N LEU A 93 6.71 12.62 4.68
CA LEU A 93 7.25 11.99 5.88
C LEU A 93 6.81 10.52 6.00
N GLY A 94 5.55 10.23 5.63
CA GLY A 94 5.01 8.87 5.58
C GLY A 94 5.71 8.01 4.53
N LEU A 95 5.96 8.55 3.32
CA LEU A 95 6.73 7.86 2.28
C LEU A 95 8.18 7.61 2.71
N ALA A 96 8.84 8.59 3.33
CA ALA A 96 10.20 8.42 3.85
C ALA A 96 10.26 7.31 4.90
N ALA A 97 9.32 7.27 5.85
CA ALA A 97 9.19 6.17 6.80
C ALA A 97 8.87 4.84 6.10
N GLY A 98 8.05 4.86 5.05
CA GLY A 98 7.73 3.69 4.23
C GLY A 98 8.90 3.09 3.46
N PHE A 99 10.00 3.83 3.27
CA PHE A 99 11.23 3.32 2.66
C PHE A 99 12.22 2.69 3.64
N VAL A 100 12.05 2.92 4.94
CA VAL A 100 12.89 2.34 6.00
C VAL A 100 12.95 0.79 5.94
N PRO A 101 11.90 0.04 5.59
CA PRO A 101 11.97 -1.41 5.43
C PRO A 101 12.96 -1.85 4.37
N ALA A 102 13.02 -1.14 3.24
CA ALA A 102 13.98 -1.43 2.18
C ALA A 102 15.42 -1.21 2.66
N HIS A 103 15.67 -0.18 3.49
CA HIS A 103 16.98 0.03 4.12
C HIS A 103 17.39 -1.14 5.02
N PHE A 104 16.49 -1.61 5.88
CA PHE A 104 16.79 -2.75 6.76
C PHE A 104 16.99 -4.05 5.97
N GLY A 105 16.22 -4.26 4.89
CA GLY A 105 16.44 -5.38 3.97
C GLY A 105 17.81 -5.34 3.29
N GLN A 106 18.23 -4.16 2.80
CA GLN A 106 19.55 -3.97 2.20
C GLN A 106 20.69 -4.17 3.22
N LEU A 107 20.56 -3.59 4.41
CA LEU A 107 21.55 -3.77 5.49
C LEU A 107 21.65 -5.24 5.93
N GLY A 108 20.52 -5.94 6.07
CA GLY A 108 20.50 -7.37 6.39
C GLY A 108 21.16 -8.21 5.29
N GLY A 109 20.96 -7.84 4.02
CA GLY A 109 21.65 -8.45 2.87
C GLY A 109 23.16 -8.21 2.91
N MET A 110 23.61 -6.98 3.19
CA MET A 110 25.04 -6.65 3.30
C MET A 110 25.71 -7.32 4.51
N LEU A 111 25.03 -7.37 5.65
CA LEU A 111 25.49 -8.09 6.83
C LEU A 111 25.62 -9.59 6.56
N TYR A 112 24.64 -10.15 5.85
CA TYR A 112 24.69 -11.54 5.40
C TYR A 112 25.91 -11.79 4.53
N ASP A 113 26.09 -11.01 3.46
CA ASP A 113 27.20 -11.24 2.54
C ASP A 113 28.55 -10.95 3.19
N SER A 114 28.63 -9.98 4.11
CA SER A 114 29.86 -9.70 4.85
C SER A 114 30.24 -10.76 5.87
N THR A 115 29.27 -11.52 6.38
CA THR A 115 29.52 -12.55 7.40
C THR A 115 29.76 -13.91 6.75
N TRP A 116 29.04 -14.20 5.67
CA TRP A 116 28.94 -15.53 5.10
C TRP A 116 29.23 -15.61 3.60
N GLY A 117 29.25 -14.46 2.93
CA GLY A 117 29.45 -14.35 1.49
C GLY A 117 30.89 -13.96 1.14
N THR A 118 31.03 -13.36 -0.04
CA THR A 118 32.33 -13.01 -0.62
C THR A 118 32.69 -11.54 -0.45
N LEU A 119 31.73 -10.67 -0.10
CA LEU A 119 31.97 -9.24 0.14
C LEU A 119 32.61 -9.01 1.51
N HIS A 120 33.93 -8.81 1.58
CA HIS A 120 34.60 -8.36 2.80
C HIS A 120 34.43 -6.85 3.04
N LEU A 121 33.24 -6.42 3.46
CA LEU A 121 32.93 -4.99 3.69
C LEU A 121 33.51 -4.43 5.00
N GLY A 122 33.80 -5.28 5.99
CA GLY A 122 34.57 -4.94 7.20
C GLY A 122 34.12 -3.65 7.93
N VAL A 123 35.10 -2.83 8.33
CA VAL A 123 34.90 -1.56 9.07
C VAL A 123 33.95 -0.58 8.37
N PRO A 124 34.01 -0.36 7.04
CA PRO A 124 33.06 0.47 6.31
C PRO A 124 31.57 0.13 6.56
N LEU A 125 31.20 -1.15 6.62
CA LEU A 125 29.81 -1.55 6.88
C LEU A 125 29.36 -1.17 8.29
N TRP A 126 30.20 -1.38 9.30
CA TRP A 126 29.89 -1.01 10.67
C TRP A 126 29.76 0.50 10.86
N GLY A 127 30.64 1.28 10.20
CA GLY A 127 30.52 2.74 10.16
C GLY A 127 29.21 3.19 9.52
N LEU A 128 28.82 2.56 8.41
CA LEU A 128 27.55 2.84 7.75
C LEU A 128 26.35 2.50 8.64
N LEU A 129 26.34 1.36 9.32
CA LEU A 129 25.30 0.99 10.27
C LEU A 129 25.18 2.01 11.40
N ALA A 130 26.31 2.42 12.00
CA ALA A 130 26.35 3.40 13.08
C ALA A 130 25.71 4.75 12.70
N VAL A 131 25.80 5.14 11.42
CA VAL A 131 25.15 6.35 10.89
C VAL A 131 23.70 6.09 10.47
N ALA A 132 23.44 4.97 9.80
CA ALA A 132 22.14 4.64 9.24
C ALA A 132 21.08 4.47 10.33
N PHE A 133 21.39 3.78 11.43
CA PHE A 133 20.40 3.53 12.49
C PHE A 133 19.84 4.81 13.10
N PRO A 134 20.65 5.77 13.59
CA PRO A 134 20.14 7.04 14.10
C PRO A 134 19.33 7.82 13.06
N VAL A 135 19.80 7.84 11.81
CA VAL A 135 19.12 8.56 10.72
C VAL A 135 17.75 7.94 10.45
N LEU A 136 17.68 6.62 10.26
CA LEU A 136 16.43 5.91 10.01
C LEU A 136 15.48 5.97 11.21
N ALA A 137 16.01 5.95 12.43
CA ALA A 137 15.22 6.15 13.63
C ALA A 137 14.58 7.54 13.67
N GLY A 138 15.36 8.58 13.37
CA GLY A 138 14.88 9.96 13.27
C GLY A 138 13.83 10.14 12.17
N VAL A 139 14.07 9.59 10.98
CA VAL A 139 13.12 9.61 9.85
C VAL A 139 11.82 8.90 10.23
N THR A 140 11.92 7.72 10.83
CA THR A 140 10.76 6.96 11.30
C THR A 140 9.97 7.73 12.34
N TRP A 141 10.66 8.32 13.32
CA TRP A 141 10.02 9.12 14.36
C TRP A 141 9.29 10.32 13.78
N LEU A 142 9.90 11.05 12.83
CA LEU A 142 9.25 12.14 12.12
C LEU A 142 8.02 11.64 11.33
N GLY A 143 8.15 10.53 10.60
CA GLY A 143 7.04 9.88 9.90
C GLY A 143 5.87 9.54 10.83
N MET A 144 6.14 8.78 11.89
CA MET A 144 5.11 8.36 12.85
C MET A 144 4.54 9.53 13.64
N SER A 145 5.33 10.56 13.96
CA SER A 145 4.83 11.78 14.61
C SER A 145 3.89 12.58 13.71
N SER A 146 4.11 12.53 12.39
CA SER A 146 3.25 13.17 11.40
C SER A 146 1.91 12.43 11.24
N LEU A 147 1.92 11.09 11.36
CA LEU A 147 0.74 10.24 11.19
C LEU A 147 -0.07 10.05 12.48
N CYS A 148 0.60 9.86 13.64
CA CYS A 148 -0.05 9.61 14.93
C CYS A 148 0.74 10.25 16.09
N ARG A 149 0.51 11.53 16.34
CA ARG A 149 1.24 12.32 17.35
C ARG A 149 1.24 11.71 18.75
N SER A 150 0.11 11.18 19.20
CA SER A 150 -0.05 10.69 20.58
C SER A 150 0.71 9.40 20.88
N ARG A 151 1.07 8.62 19.85
CA ARG A 151 1.71 7.30 19.99
C ARG A 151 2.93 7.11 19.10
N ALA A 152 3.47 8.21 18.57
CA ALA A 152 4.62 8.19 17.67
C ALA A 152 5.77 7.35 18.23
N ASN A 153 6.14 7.55 19.50
CA ASN A 153 7.24 6.83 20.13
C ASN A 153 7.00 5.31 20.16
N LEU A 154 5.80 4.87 20.59
CA LEU A 154 5.47 3.45 20.63
C LEU A 154 5.50 2.85 19.22
N LEU A 155 4.87 3.52 18.25
CA LEU A 155 4.84 3.06 16.86
C LEU A 155 6.24 3.01 16.23
N THR A 156 7.09 3.99 16.51
CA THR A 156 8.47 4.01 16.05
C THR A 156 9.27 2.85 16.64
N VAL A 157 9.17 2.61 17.95
CA VAL A 157 9.89 1.51 18.60
C VAL A 157 9.40 0.16 18.10
N THR A 158 8.08 -0.06 18.01
CA THR A 158 7.55 -1.33 17.49
C THR A 158 7.91 -1.52 16.03
N TYR A 159 7.93 -0.45 15.23
CA TYR A 159 8.24 -0.52 13.82
C TYR A 159 9.72 -0.82 13.57
N LEU A 160 10.62 -0.07 14.21
CA LEU A 160 12.06 -0.31 14.13
C LEU A 160 12.43 -1.67 14.75
N GLY A 161 11.77 -2.09 15.82
CA GLY A 161 11.96 -3.42 16.42
C GLY A 161 11.56 -4.53 15.46
N GLY A 162 10.42 -4.39 14.78
CA GLY A 162 10.00 -5.32 13.73
C GLY A 162 10.94 -5.33 12.52
N LEU A 163 11.48 -4.17 12.15
CA LEU A 163 12.46 -4.06 11.06
C LEU A 163 13.84 -4.58 11.45
N ALA A 164 14.25 -4.46 12.72
CA ALA A 164 15.51 -5.02 13.20
C ALA A 164 15.59 -6.54 13.03
N LEU A 165 14.45 -7.22 12.96
CA LEU A 165 14.35 -8.64 12.65
C LEU A 165 14.71 -8.99 11.20
N LEU A 166 14.86 -8.01 10.31
CA LEU A 166 15.41 -8.21 8.96
C LEU A 166 16.93 -8.27 8.93
N LEU A 167 17.60 -7.78 9.98
CA LEU A 167 19.07 -7.70 10.04
C LEU A 167 19.76 -9.05 10.26
N PRO A 168 19.23 -9.95 11.11
CA PRO A 168 19.85 -11.24 11.30
C PRO A 168 20.01 -12.03 10.00
N THR A 169 21.12 -12.75 9.94
CA THR A 169 21.51 -13.60 8.82
C THR A 169 20.89 -14.98 8.98
N TRP A 170 19.56 -15.07 9.08
CA TRP A 170 18.89 -16.37 9.21
C TRP A 170 19.04 -17.16 7.91
N ARG A 171 19.52 -18.40 8.01
CA ARG A 171 19.61 -19.35 6.90
C ARG A 171 18.47 -20.36 6.89
N GLU A 172 18.08 -20.79 8.08
CA GLU A 172 17.10 -21.85 8.25
C GLU A 172 15.68 -21.35 7.89
N PRO A 173 15.01 -21.96 6.89
CA PRO A 173 13.69 -21.54 6.44
C PRO A 173 12.66 -21.50 7.59
N TRP A 174 12.68 -22.52 8.44
CA TRP A 174 11.74 -22.64 9.57
C TRP A 174 11.89 -21.53 10.61
N ILE A 175 13.08 -20.94 10.77
CA ILE A 175 13.29 -19.78 11.66
C ILE A 175 12.62 -18.55 11.05
N ILE A 176 12.84 -18.32 9.75
CA ILE A 176 12.24 -17.20 9.03
C ILE A 176 10.71 -17.33 9.06
N GLU A 177 10.18 -18.53 8.84
CA GLU A 177 8.75 -18.84 8.96
C GLU A 177 8.21 -18.51 10.35
N SER A 178 8.87 -19.03 11.39
CA SER A 178 8.44 -18.86 12.78
C SER A 178 8.46 -17.39 13.19
N VAL A 179 9.50 -16.65 12.81
CA VAL A 179 9.59 -15.21 13.13
C VAL A 179 8.60 -14.41 12.31
N THR A 180 8.41 -14.72 11.03
CA THR A 180 7.39 -14.08 10.19
C THR A 180 6.00 -14.29 10.78
N LEU A 181 5.65 -15.52 11.15
CA LEU A 181 4.38 -15.86 11.78
C LEU A 181 4.21 -15.16 13.14
N GLY A 182 5.27 -15.14 13.97
CA GLY A 182 5.28 -14.46 15.26
C GLY A 182 5.07 -12.96 15.14
N LEU A 183 5.78 -12.30 14.21
CA LEU A 183 5.60 -10.89 13.88
C LEU A 183 4.19 -10.59 13.40
N LEU A 184 3.63 -11.49 12.61
CA LEU A 184 2.28 -11.35 12.08
C LEU A 184 1.22 -11.45 13.15
N LEU A 185 1.30 -12.49 13.98
CA LEU A 185 0.41 -12.66 15.10
C LEU A 185 0.53 -11.46 16.06
N GLY A 186 1.76 -11.04 16.35
CA GLY A 186 2.04 -9.86 17.16
C GLY A 186 1.43 -8.59 16.58
N THR A 187 1.51 -8.39 15.25
CA THR A 187 0.91 -7.26 14.55
C THR A 187 -0.62 -7.30 14.65
N VAL A 188 -1.25 -8.45 14.36
CA VAL A 188 -2.71 -8.61 14.45
C VAL A 188 -3.19 -8.38 15.89
N VAL A 189 -2.52 -8.94 16.89
CA VAL A 189 -2.84 -8.73 18.31
C VAL A 189 -2.68 -7.26 18.70
N LEU A 190 -1.59 -6.62 18.29
CA LEU A 190 -1.34 -5.20 18.53
C LEU A 190 -2.47 -4.35 17.91
N LEU A 191 -2.83 -4.60 16.64
CA LEU A 191 -3.91 -3.91 15.96
C LEU A 191 -5.25 -4.08 16.69
N GLU A 192 -5.56 -5.30 17.14
CA GLU A 192 -6.79 -5.58 17.89
C GLU A 192 -6.80 -4.91 19.27
N VAL A 193 -5.68 -4.89 19.99
CA VAL A 193 -5.55 -4.19 21.28
C VAL A 193 -5.70 -2.69 21.09
N LEU A 194 -5.04 -2.11 20.08
CA LEU A 194 -5.15 -0.70 19.72
C LEU A 194 -6.59 -0.33 19.32
N ARG A 195 -7.30 -1.23 18.64
CA ARG A 195 -8.72 -1.07 18.29
C ARG A 195 -9.61 -1.07 19.55
N ARG A 196 -9.46 -2.08 20.42
CA ARG A 196 -10.26 -2.22 21.65
C ARG A 196 -10.08 -1.08 22.63
N ARG A 197 -8.88 -0.49 22.71
CA ARG A 197 -8.59 0.66 23.58
C ARG A 197 -9.25 1.97 23.15
N GLY A 198 -10.13 1.95 22.15
CA GLY A 198 -10.84 3.14 21.69
C GLY A 198 -9.91 4.20 21.10
N THR A 199 -8.64 3.87 20.90
CA THR A 199 -7.66 4.75 20.25
C THR A 199 -7.82 4.71 18.75
N GLY A 200 -9.08 4.73 18.35
CA GLY A 200 -9.57 4.55 17.00
C GLY A 200 -8.71 5.39 16.09
N PHE A 201 -7.90 4.68 15.33
CA PHE A 201 -7.28 5.10 14.09
C PHE A 201 -8.42 5.33 13.08
N VAL A 202 -9.27 6.33 13.35
CA VAL A 202 -10.43 6.65 12.52
C VAL A 202 -9.93 7.46 11.33
N GLY A 203 -9.85 6.81 10.17
CA GLY A 203 -9.46 7.43 8.91
C GLY A 203 -8.25 6.77 8.24
N LEU A 204 -7.87 7.31 7.07
CA LEU A 204 -6.80 6.77 6.23
C LEU A 204 -5.42 6.80 6.91
N GLU A 205 -5.15 7.80 7.75
CA GLU A 205 -3.88 7.92 8.48
C GLU A 205 -3.68 6.79 9.48
N GLY A 206 -4.79 6.41 10.11
CA GLY A 206 -4.87 5.25 10.97
C GLY A 206 -4.66 3.95 10.22
N LEU A 207 -5.27 3.81 9.05
CA LEU A 207 -5.04 2.66 8.18
C LEU A 207 -3.58 2.59 7.71
N LEU A 208 -2.98 3.71 7.30
CA LEU A 208 -1.60 3.78 6.83
C LEU A 208 -0.59 3.41 7.92
N THR A 209 -0.80 3.85 9.16
CA THR A 209 0.07 3.44 10.30
C THR A 209 -0.02 1.95 10.60
N GLN A 210 -1.18 1.34 10.39
CA GLN A 210 -1.36 -0.09 10.55
C GLN A 210 -0.72 -0.86 9.40
N VAL A 211 -0.87 -0.38 8.16
CA VAL A 211 -0.21 -0.94 6.97
C VAL A 211 1.31 -0.80 7.04
N ALA A 212 1.83 0.24 7.69
CA ALA A 212 3.25 0.49 7.79
C ALA A 212 4.05 -0.67 8.41
N PHE A 213 3.44 -1.51 9.26
CA PHE A 213 4.11 -2.68 9.86
C PHE A 213 4.29 -3.86 8.90
N PHE A 214 3.52 -3.91 7.81
CA PHE A 214 3.50 -5.06 6.89
C PHE A 214 4.74 -5.21 6.03
N PRO A 215 5.39 -4.16 5.52
CA PRO A 215 6.63 -4.31 4.76
C PRO A 215 7.70 -5.11 5.51
N ALA A 216 7.86 -4.91 6.82
CA ALA A 216 8.80 -5.67 7.64
C ALA A 216 8.55 -7.18 7.55
N VAL A 217 7.27 -7.52 7.63
CA VAL A 217 6.81 -8.89 7.54
C VAL A 217 6.98 -9.42 6.12
N LEU A 218 6.54 -8.68 5.10
CA LEU A 218 6.50 -9.15 3.71
C LEU A 218 7.91 -9.32 3.12
N LEU A 219 8.89 -8.55 3.59
CA LEU A 219 10.27 -8.64 3.10
C LEU A 219 10.99 -9.92 3.55
N LEU A 220 10.65 -10.50 4.70
CA LEU A 220 11.22 -11.77 5.16
C LEU A 220 10.91 -12.96 4.22
N PRO A 221 9.64 -13.29 3.92
CA PRO A 221 9.29 -14.36 3.00
C PRO A 221 9.73 -14.04 1.58
N LEU A 222 9.70 -12.76 1.16
CA LEU A 222 10.18 -12.36 -0.16
C LEU A 222 11.69 -12.58 -0.31
N ARG A 223 12.48 -12.28 0.72
CA ARG A 223 13.92 -12.60 0.75
C ARG A 223 14.14 -14.10 0.63
N GLN A 224 13.35 -14.89 1.36
CA GLN A 224 13.46 -16.35 1.32
C GLN A 224 13.12 -16.91 -0.07
N PHE A 225 12.10 -16.34 -0.73
CA PHE A 225 11.73 -16.64 -2.10
C PHE A 225 12.89 -16.47 -3.08
N ILE A 226 13.65 -15.37 -2.96
CA ILE A 226 14.69 -15.04 -3.93
C ILE A 226 15.92 -15.93 -3.74
N TRP A 227 16.19 -16.42 -2.52
CA TRP A 227 17.45 -17.09 -2.18
C TRP A 227 17.38 -18.62 -2.11
N HIS A 228 16.20 -19.22 -1.91
CA HIS A 228 16.07 -20.67 -1.77
C HIS A 228 15.28 -21.23 -2.96
N ASP A 229 15.82 -22.28 -3.60
CA ASP A 229 15.15 -22.97 -4.70
C ASP A 229 13.74 -23.43 -4.28
N ALA A 230 12.80 -23.12 -5.17
CA ALA A 230 11.36 -23.06 -4.98
C ALA A 230 10.67 -24.41 -4.72
N GLY A 231 10.87 -24.98 -3.54
CA GLY A 231 10.13 -26.15 -3.06
C GLY A 231 8.80 -25.83 -2.38
N THR A 232 8.32 -26.78 -1.58
CA THR A 232 7.07 -26.73 -0.79
C THR A 232 7.04 -25.63 0.28
N SER A 233 8.19 -25.23 0.81
CA SER A 233 8.27 -24.12 1.77
C SER A 233 7.77 -22.82 1.12
N LEU A 234 8.11 -22.57 -0.14
CA LEU A 234 7.77 -21.33 -0.83
C LEU A 234 6.26 -21.14 -1.02
N ALA A 235 5.58 -22.22 -1.37
CA ALA A 235 4.13 -22.27 -1.50
C ALA A 235 3.43 -21.93 -0.18
N LEU A 236 3.95 -22.44 0.95
CA LEU A 236 3.44 -22.12 2.29
C LEU A 236 3.70 -20.66 2.68
N HIS A 237 4.85 -20.08 2.31
CA HIS A 237 5.14 -18.67 2.56
C HIS A 237 4.19 -17.74 1.80
N VAL A 238 3.95 -18.03 0.52
CA VAL A 238 3.05 -17.25 -0.31
C VAL A 238 1.60 -17.38 0.15
N LEU A 239 1.16 -18.57 0.56
CA LEU A 239 -0.16 -18.78 1.17
C LEU A 239 -0.30 -18.02 2.49
N THR A 240 0.72 -18.08 3.34
CA THR A 240 0.72 -17.39 4.64
C THR A 240 0.65 -15.88 4.43
N ALA A 241 1.46 -15.33 3.53
CA ALA A 241 1.42 -13.91 3.18
C ALA A 241 0.06 -13.49 2.61
N ALA A 242 -0.54 -14.31 1.75
CA ALA A 242 -1.83 -14.07 1.11
C ALA A 242 -3.02 -14.14 2.07
N THR A 243 -3.10 -15.21 2.85
CA THR A 243 -4.11 -15.40 3.92
C THR A 243 -4.07 -14.24 4.88
N LEU A 244 -2.87 -13.75 5.15
CA LEU A 244 -2.70 -12.73 6.16
C LEU A 244 -2.89 -11.31 5.61
N GLY A 245 -2.51 -11.04 4.36
CA GLY A 245 -2.96 -9.84 3.64
C GLY A 245 -4.50 -9.73 3.62
N TYR A 246 -5.19 -10.86 3.45
CA TYR A 246 -6.64 -10.94 3.58
C TYR A 246 -7.16 -10.68 5.02
N LEU A 247 -6.56 -11.30 6.05
CA LEU A 247 -6.98 -11.06 7.44
C LEU A 247 -6.81 -9.58 7.83
N VAL A 248 -5.71 -8.99 7.40
CA VAL A 248 -5.34 -7.60 7.73
C VAL A 248 -6.27 -6.63 7.06
N THR A 249 -6.47 -6.75 5.75
CA THR A 249 -7.45 -5.95 5.01
C THR A 249 -8.86 -6.13 5.59
N GLY A 250 -9.22 -7.31 6.08
CA GLY A 250 -10.46 -7.55 6.83
C GLY A 250 -10.55 -6.83 8.19
N VAL A 251 -9.44 -6.71 8.93
CA VAL A 251 -9.38 -5.89 10.15
C VAL A 251 -9.45 -4.40 9.81
N LEU A 252 -8.72 -3.97 8.77
CA LEU A 252 -8.70 -2.60 8.27
C LEU A 252 -10.10 -2.15 7.81
N ALA A 253 -10.76 -2.97 6.99
CA ALA A 253 -12.10 -2.70 6.47
C ALA A 253 -13.14 -2.53 7.59
N ARG A 254 -13.00 -3.24 8.72
CA ARG A 254 -13.86 -3.08 9.89
C ARG A 254 -13.69 -1.74 10.60
N GLY A 255 -12.51 -1.12 10.50
CA GLY A 255 -12.23 0.20 11.08
C GLY A 255 -12.71 1.38 10.21
N ILE A 256 -12.97 1.15 8.92
CA ILE A 256 -13.35 2.20 7.98
C ILE A 256 -14.86 2.44 8.05
N ARG A 257 -15.27 3.64 8.50
CA ARG A 257 -16.68 4.08 8.48
C ARG A 257 -17.20 4.39 7.08
N SER A 258 -16.33 4.89 6.20
CA SER A 258 -16.72 5.27 4.83
C SER A 258 -16.88 4.03 3.95
N PRO A 259 -18.09 3.75 3.41
CA PRO A 259 -18.28 2.60 2.52
C PRO A 259 -17.45 2.70 1.24
N ILE A 260 -17.09 3.92 0.82
CA ILE A 260 -16.29 4.19 -0.39
C ILE A 260 -14.85 3.68 -0.22
N LEU A 261 -14.27 3.81 0.98
CA LEU A 261 -12.90 3.35 1.27
C LEU A 261 -12.87 1.90 1.76
N LYS A 262 -13.95 1.44 2.40
CA LYS A 262 -14.04 0.08 2.93
C LYS A 262 -14.00 -0.97 1.81
N ARG A 263 -14.81 -0.78 0.77
CA ARG A 263 -14.94 -1.72 -0.36
C ARG A 263 -13.62 -1.99 -1.10
N PRO A 264 -12.84 -0.99 -1.54
CA PRO A 264 -11.57 -1.25 -2.23
C PRO A 264 -10.55 -1.95 -1.32
N VAL A 265 -10.56 -1.69 -0.01
CA VAL A 265 -9.69 -2.40 0.94
C VAL A 265 -10.08 -3.87 1.07
N GLU A 266 -11.40 -4.18 1.13
CA GLU A 266 -11.88 -5.58 1.13
C GLU A 266 -11.52 -6.31 -0.18
N VAL A 267 -11.70 -5.65 -1.33
CA VAL A 267 -11.35 -6.21 -2.65
C VAL A 267 -9.84 -6.45 -2.76
N PHE A 268 -9.02 -5.51 -2.28
CA PHE A 268 -7.56 -5.68 -2.24
C PHE A 268 -7.14 -6.86 -1.37
N GLY A 269 -7.85 -7.09 -0.26
CA GLY A 269 -7.69 -8.27 0.58
C GLY A 269 -7.92 -9.60 -0.12
N LEU A 270 -9.02 -9.68 -0.89
CA LEU A 270 -9.32 -10.84 -1.71
C LEU A 270 -8.25 -11.05 -2.78
N GLY A 271 -7.71 -9.97 -3.34
CA GLY A 271 -6.59 -10.02 -4.30
C GLY A 271 -5.36 -10.72 -3.73
N PHE A 272 -4.93 -10.37 -2.51
CA PHE A 272 -3.82 -11.08 -1.84
C PHE A 272 -4.08 -12.58 -1.73
N TRP A 273 -5.27 -12.94 -1.25
CA TRP A 273 -5.66 -14.33 -1.09
C TRP A 273 -5.64 -15.08 -2.43
N PHE A 274 -6.22 -14.47 -3.47
CA PHE A 274 -6.27 -15.03 -4.82
C PHE A 274 -4.87 -15.25 -5.40
N VAL A 275 -3.97 -14.27 -5.28
CA VAL A 275 -2.58 -14.39 -5.73
C VAL A 275 -1.85 -15.51 -4.99
N GLY A 276 -2.08 -15.63 -3.67
CA GLY A 276 -1.46 -16.68 -2.88
C GLY A 276 -1.83 -18.09 -3.34
N TRP A 277 -3.12 -18.29 -3.60
CA TRP A 277 -3.63 -19.55 -4.13
C TRP A 277 -3.18 -19.79 -5.57
N ALA A 278 -3.30 -18.80 -6.45
CA ALA A 278 -2.84 -18.92 -7.84
C ALA A 278 -1.36 -19.34 -7.93
N TYR A 279 -0.52 -18.80 -7.04
CA TYR A 279 0.89 -19.17 -6.96
C TYR A 279 1.12 -20.61 -6.45
N LEU A 280 0.44 -21.00 -5.37
CA LEU A 280 0.44 -22.37 -4.84
C LEU A 280 0.06 -23.39 -5.91
N LEU A 281 -0.92 -22.99 -6.72
CA LEU A 281 -1.47 -23.79 -7.79
C LEU A 281 -0.53 -23.88 -9.01
N GLY A 282 0.22 -22.82 -9.31
CA GLY A 282 1.21 -22.79 -10.41
C GLY A 282 2.53 -23.50 -10.11
N MET A 283 2.96 -23.58 -8.85
CA MET A 283 4.21 -24.29 -8.48
C MET A 283 4.06 -25.81 -8.34
N GLY A 284 2.84 -26.30 -8.14
CA GLY A 284 2.59 -27.73 -8.11
C GLY A 284 2.55 -28.30 -9.51
N GLY A 285 3.67 -28.78 -10.07
CA GLY A 285 3.62 -29.69 -11.23
C GLY A 285 2.69 -30.90 -11.00
N TRP A 286 2.41 -31.21 -9.73
CA TRP A 286 1.51 -32.24 -9.20
C TRP A 286 0.02 -31.83 -9.19
N LEU A 287 -0.31 -30.57 -9.47
CA LEU A 287 -1.68 -30.05 -9.58
C LEU A 287 -2.22 -30.12 -11.00
N SER A 288 -1.35 -30.32 -12.00
CA SER A 288 -1.75 -30.66 -13.37
C SER A 288 -2.58 -31.95 -13.45
N THR A 289 -2.49 -32.82 -12.42
CA THR A 289 -3.29 -34.05 -12.29
C THR A 289 -4.61 -33.86 -11.52
N LEU A 290 -4.84 -32.70 -10.89
CA LEU A 290 -6.10 -32.45 -10.19
C LEU A 290 -7.19 -32.09 -11.22
N PRO A 291 -8.35 -32.77 -11.22
CA PRO A 291 -9.44 -32.49 -12.15
C PRO A 291 -9.88 -31.03 -12.04
N THR A 292 -10.28 -30.41 -13.15
CA THR A 292 -10.79 -29.03 -13.27
C THR A 292 -11.89 -28.69 -12.24
N VAL A 293 -12.56 -29.70 -11.68
CA VAL A 293 -13.55 -29.57 -10.59
C VAL A 293 -12.91 -29.25 -9.23
N ALA A 294 -11.76 -29.83 -8.90
CA ALA A 294 -11.00 -29.47 -7.69
C ALA A 294 -10.47 -28.04 -7.77
N TRP A 295 -10.11 -27.58 -8.98
CA TRP A 295 -9.79 -26.19 -9.27
C TRP A 295 -10.96 -25.25 -8.96
N MET A 296 -12.16 -25.57 -9.47
CA MET A 296 -13.35 -24.78 -9.19
C MET A 296 -13.69 -24.74 -7.69
N LEU A 297 -13.53 -25.84 -6.96
CA LEU A 297 -13.81 -25.92 -5.52
C LEU A 297 -12.82 -25.10 -4.68
N CYS A 298 -11.51 -25.14 -4.96
CA CYS A 298 -10.52 -24.37 -4.20
C CYS A 298 -10.71 -22.84 -4.33
N PHE A 299 -11.15 -22.36 -5.51
CA PHE A 299 -11.44 -20.93 -5.74
C PHE A 299 -12.84 -20.52 -5.25
N SER A 300 -13.84 -21.39 -5.36
CA SER A 300 -15.22 -21.06 -5.00
C SER A 300 -15.52 -21.23 -3.51
N VAL A 301 -14.98 -22.26 -2.86
CA VAL A 301 -15.35 -22.62 -1.48
C VAL A 301 -15.06 -21.49 -0.48
N PRO A 302 -13.92 -20.80 -0.51
CA PRO A 302 -13.65 -19.74 0.46
C PRO A 302 -14.39 -18.44 0.18
N VAL A 303 -14.68 -18.14 -1.10
CA VAL A 303 -15.56 -17.02 -1.48
C VAL A 303 -17.02 -17.32 -1.10
N VAL A 304 -17.42 -18.59 -1.21
CA VAL A 304 -18.71 -19.10 -0.71
C VAL A 304 -18.75 -19.03 0.82
N ILE A 305 -17.74 -19.51 1.54
CA ILE A 305 -17.64 -19.38 3.01
C ILE A 305 -17.65 -17.91 3.44
N TRP A 306 -16.95 -17.03 2.73
CA TRP A 306 -16.93 -15.59 3.00
C TRP A 306 -18.28 -14.91 2.73
N SER A 307 -18.97 -15.31 1.67
CA SER A 307 -20.33 -14.82 1.36
C SER A 307 -21.41 -15.40 2.28
N LEU A 308 -21.20 -16.59 2.83
CA LEU A 308 -22.08 -17.24 3.80
C LEU A 308 -21.89 -16.71 5.23
N THR A 309 -20.74 -16.11 5.55
CA THR A 309 -20.44 -15.58 6.89
C THR A 309 -20.84 -14.10 7.09
N ARG A 310 -21.41 -13.44 6.06
CA ARG A 310 -21.93 -12.06 6.17
C ARG A 310 -23.46 -12.01 6.15
N PRO A 311 -24.09 -11.09 6.90
CA PRO A 311 -25.53 -10.92 6.93
C PRO A 311 -26.11 -10.51 5.56
N VAL A 312 -27.29 -11.04 5.23
CA VAL A 312 -27.89 -11.09 3.89
C VAL A 312 -28.24 -9.71 3.30
N GLU A 313 -28.45 -8.68 4.13
CA GLU A 313 -28.76 -7.31 3.69
C GLU A 313 -27.61 -6.64 2.92
N ASP A 314 -26.37 -7.14 3.07
CA ASP A 314 -25.18 -6.72 2.33
C ASP A 314 -24.75 -7.78 1.27
N GLY A 315 -25.53 -8.83 1.00
CA GLY A 315 -25.02 -10.06 0.35
C GLY A 315 -25.10 -10.11 -1.18
N GLN A 316 -25.90 -9.25 -1.83
CA GLN A 316 -26.17 -9.38 -3.27
C GLN A 316 -24.96 -9.00 -4.13
N TRP A 317 -24.23 -7.94 -3.73
CA TRP A 317 -23.01 -7.50 -4.43
C TRP A 317 -21.85 -8.48 -4.28
N LEU A 318 -21.76 -9.17 -3.14
CA LEU A 318 -20.75 -10.22 -2.90
C LEU A 318 -20.96 -11.40 -3.84
N ARG A 319 -22.21 -11.80 -4.07
CA ARG A 319 -22.55 -12.90 -5.00
C ARG A 319 -22.22 -12.54 -6.46
N SER A 320 -22.47 -11.29 -6.86
CA SER A 320 -22.04 -10.77 -8.16
C SER A 320 -20.52 -10.72 -8.30
N LEU A 321 -19.80 -10.24 -7.28
CA LEU A 321 -18.33 -10.23 -7.24
C LEU A 321 -17.76 -11.65 -7.33
N THR A 322 -18.41 -12.62 -6.67
CA THR A 322 -18.03 -14.04 -6.69
C THR A 322 -18.18 -14.64 -8.09
N ALA A 323 -19.32 -14.40 -8.75
CA ALA A 323 -19.56 -14.88 -10.11
C ALA A 323 -18.59 -14.27 -11.12
N ILE A 324 -18.24 -12.99 -10.94
CA ILE A 324 -17.31 -12.26 -11.80
C ILE A 324 -15.86 -12.72 -11.57
N LEU A 325 -15.43 -12.90 -10.31
CA LEU A 325 -14.12 -13.48 -10.01
C LEU A 325 -14.00 -14.91 -10.53
N LEU A 326 -15.09 -15.69 -10.49
CA LEU A 326 -15.15 -17.00 -11.14
C LEU A 326 -14.95 -16.87 -12.66
N ALA A 327 -15.61 -15.90 -13.31
CA ALA A 327 -15.50 -15.67 -14.75
C ALA A 327 -14.09 -15.22 -15.18
N VAL A 328 -13.46 -14.31 -14.40
CA VAL A 328 -12.09 -13.85 -14.64
C VAL A 328 -11.08 -14.98 -14.41
N ALA A 329 -11.24 -15.78 -13.34
CA ALA A 329 -10.44 -16.97 -13.11
C ALA A 329 -10.63 -18.03 -14.24
N SER A 330 -11.84 -18.11 -14.81
CA SER A 330 -12.12 -19.00 -15.95
C SER A 330 -11.44 -18.52 -17.24
N LEU A 331 -11.33 -17.21 -17.45
CA LEU A 331 -10.61 -16.60 -18.57
C LEU A 331 -9.09 -16.76 -18.45
N ALA A 332 -8.55 -16.73 -17.22
CA ALA A 332 -7.13 -16.95 -16.94
C ALA A 332 -6.68 -18.41 -17.18
N LEU A 333 -7.62 -19.35 -17.39
CA LEU A 333 -7.36 -20.74 -17.75
C LEU A 333 -7.25 -20.97 -19.27
N LEU A 334 -7.36 -19.91 -20.08
CA LEU A 334 -7.12 -20.01 -21.52
C LEU A 334 -5.62 -20.27 -21.81
N PRO A 335 -5.29 -21.03 -22.87
CA PRO A 335 -3.91 -21.34 -23.23
C PRO A 335 -3.04 -20.08 -23.38
N GLU A 336 -1.76 -20.17 -23.01
CA GLU A 336 -0.78 -19.06 -23.00
C GLU A 336 -0.76 -18.26 -24.32
N ASP A 337 -0.91 -18.93 -25.46
CA ASP A 337 -0.93 -18.29 -26.79
C ASP A 337 -2.16 -17.38 -27.02
N PHE A 338 -3.25 -17.59 -26.27
CA PHE A 338 -4.47 -16.79 -26.35
C PHE A 338 -4.42 -15.55 -25.44
N THR A 339 -3.60 -15.59 -24.39
CA THR A 339 -3.53 -14.53 -23.36
C THR A 339 -2.91 -13.23 -23.88
N ARG A 340 -1.87 -13.32 -24.72
CA ARG A 340 -1.20 -12.14 -25.33
C ARG A 340 -2.09 -11.33 -26.28
N GLY A 341 -3.17 -11.92 -26.79
CA GLY A 341 -4.16 -11.24 -27.64
C GLY A 341 -5.38 -10.73 -26.88
N ALA A 342 -5.57 -11.16 -25.62
CA ALA A 342 -6.75 -10.84 -24.82
C ALA A 342 -6.61 -9.50 -24.05
N GLU A 343 -5.39 -8.99 -23.89
CA GLU A 343 -5.12 -7.75 -23.13
C GLU A 343 -5.81 -6.49 -23.70
N PRO A 344 -5.80 -6.20 -25.02
CA PRO A 344 -6.49 -5.04 -25.56
C PRO A 344 -8.01 -5.17 -25.40
N ILE A 345 -8.50 -6.42 -25.44
CA ILE A 345 -9.91 -6.77 -25.28
C ILE A 345 -10.31 -6.56 -23.82
N LEU A 346 -9.50 -6.99 -22.84
CA LEU A 346 -9.74 -6.78 -21.41
C LEU A 346 -9.64 -5.31 -21.03
N PHE A 347 -8.70 -4.55 -21.60
CA PHE A 347 -8.61 -3.11 -21.41
C PHE A 347 -9.81 -2.38 -22.01
N GLY A 348 -10.20 -2.72 -23.24
CA GLY A 348 -11.40 -2.20 -23.90
C GLY A 348 -12.69 -2.53 -23.14
N LEU A 349 -12.81 -3.76 -22.64
CA LEU A 349 -13.90 -4.22 -21.78
C LEU A 349 -13.91 -3.42 -20.47
N GLY A 350 -12.74 -3.20 -19.85
CA GLY A 350 -12.59 -2.37 -18.67
C GLY A 350 -13.07 -0.94 -18.90
N LEU A 351 -12.67 -0.29 -20.01
CA LEU A 351 -13.14 1.06 -20.35
C LEU A 351 -14.65 1.11 -20.64
N LEU A 352 -15.18 0.11 -21.33
CA LEU A 352 -16.62 -0.06 -21.56
C LEU A 352 -17.39 -0.21 -20.25
N LEU A 353 -16.88 -1.01 -19.32
CA LEU A 353 -17.45 -1.19 -17.99
C LEU A 353 -17.35 0.09 -17.15
N ILE A 354 -16.31 0.93 -17.33
CA ILE A 354 -16.23 2.25 -16.66
C ILE A 354 -17.34 3.15 -17.21
N GLY A 355 -17.52 3.21 -18.52
CA GLY A 355 -18.58 3.98 -19.17
C GLY A 355 -19.97 3.53 -18.73
N LEU A 356 -20.20 2.21 -18.71
CA LEU A 356 -21.45 1.60 -18.25
C LEU A 356 -21.69 1.86 -16.76
N ALA A 357 -20.66 1.80 -15.93
CA ALA A 357 -20.75 2.09 -14.50
C ALA A 357 -21.08 3.54 -14.19
N CYS A 358 -20.46 4.47 -14.92
CA CYS A 358 -20.77 5.89 -14.82
C CYS A 358 -22.20 6.18 -15.28
N HIS A 359 -22.66 5.53 -16.36
CA HIS A 359 -24.01 5.68 -16.89
C HIS A 359 -25.08 5.14 -15.92
N LEU A 360 -24.88 3.94 -15.39
CA LEU A 360 -25.78 3.29 -14.44
C LEU A 360 -25.65 3.82 -13.01
N ARG A 361 -24.67 4.71 -12.75
CA ARG A 361 -24.28 5.19 -11.41
C ARG A 361 -23.95 4.05 -10.44
N GLU A 362 -23.57 2.89 -10.97
CA GLU A 362 -23.28 1.68 -10.21
C GLU A 362 -21.81 1.64 -9.81
N ARG A 363 -21.56 2.00 -8.55
CA ARG A 363 -20.20 2.19 -8.00
C ARG A 363 -19.37 0.90 -7.98
N LEU A 364 -20.03 -0.26 -7.93
CA LEU A 364 -19.38 -1.58 -7.95
C LEU A 364 -18.86 -1.93 -9.34
N LEU A 365 -19.67 -1.66 -10.35
CA LEU A 365 -19.26 -1.82 -11.74
C LEU A 365 -18.06 -0.90 -12.04
N LEU A 366 -18.04 0.31 -11.46
CA LEU A 366 -16.93 1.25 -11.63
C LEU A 366 -15.64 0.72 -11.00
N GLY A 367 -15.72 0.17 -9.78
CA GLY A 367 -14.57 -0.42 -9.10
C GLY A 367 -14.01 -1.62 -9.83
N PHE A 368 -14.90 -2.49 -10.36
CA PHE A 368 -14.48 -3.63 -11.17
C PHE A 368 -13.88 -3.18 -12.49
N ALA A 369 -14.50 -2.23 -13.17
CA ALA A 369 -14.01 -1.69 -14.42
C ALA A 369 -12.63 -1.03 -14.26
N LEU A 370 -12.43 -0.27 -13.17
CA LEU A 370 -11.12 0.28 -12.80
C LEU A 370 -10.11 -0.82 -12.49
N LEU A 371 -10.51 -1.90 -11.80
CA LEU A 371 -9.62 -3.04 -11.52
C LEU A 371 -9.24 -3.79 -12.80
N THR A 372 -10.18 -4.01 -13.72
CA THR A 372 -9.92 -4.65 -15.03
C THR A 372 -9.02 -3.78 -15.89
N VAL A 373 -9.24 -2.46 -15.92
CA VAL A 373 -8.33 -1.49 -16.56
C VAL A 373 -6.97 -1.46 -15.86
N LEU A 374 -6.92 -1.59 -14.53
CA LEU A 374 -5.67 -1.64 -13.78
C LEU A 374 -4.90 -2.94 -14.06
N ILE A 375 -5.56 -4.09 -14.16
CA ILE A 375 -4.93 -5.39 -14.42
C ILE A 375 -4.48 -5.51 -15.88
N ALA A 376 -5.36 -5.21 -16.83
CA ALA A 376 -4.99 -5.18 -18.25
C ALA A 376 -3.94 -4.08 -18.52
N GLY A 377 -4.10 -2.94 -17.84
CA GLY A 377 -3.14 -1.86 -17.84
C GLY A 377 -1.89 -2.18 -17.03
N LEU A 378 -1.83 -3.17 -16.13
CA LEU A 378 -0.63 -3.53 -15.35
C LEU A 378 0.39 -4.23 -16.22
N ASP A 379 -0.05 -4.95 -17.25
CA ASP A 379 0.81 -5.58 -18.24
C ASP A 379 1.31 -4.57 -19.29
N SER A 380 0.43 -3.68 -19.76
CA SER A 380 0.84 -2.49 -20.55
C SER A 380 1.71 -1.52 -19.72
N PHE A 381 1.43 -1.44 -18.42
CA PHE A 381 2.25 -0.74 -17.42
C PHE A 381 3.51 -1.53 -17.12
N GLY A 382 3.60 -2.82 -17.40
CA GLY A 382 4.82 -3.61 -17.41
C GLY A 382 5.71 -3.22 -18.58
N THR A 383 5.12 -2.94 -19.74
CA THR A 383 5.83 -2.39 -20.91
C THR A 383 6.21 -0.90 -20.71
N VAL A 384 5.32 -0.09 -20.14
CA VAL A 384 5.63 1.30 -19.74
C VAL A 384 6.60 1.34 -18.56
N LEU A 385 6.49 0.42 -17.59
CA LEU A 385 7.50 0.22 -16.55
C LEU A 385 8.82 -0.17 -17.21
N GLY A 386 8.80 -1.07 -18.20
CA GLY A 386 9.96 -1.45 -19.00
C GLY A 386 10.63 -0.23 -19.63
N SER A 387 9.86 0.72 -20.16
CA SER A 387 10.40 1.97 -20.68
C SER A 387 10.85 2.95 -19.57
N LEU A 388 10.16 2.99 -18.42
CA LEU A 388 10.60 3.69 -17.20
C LEU A 388 11.84 3.01 -16.57
N PHE A 389 12.08 1.73 -16.84
CA PHE A 389 13.29 0.99 -16.47
C PHE A 389 14.51 1.48 -17.26
N HIS A 390 14.34 2.29 -18.31
CA HIS A 390 15.43 3.05 -18.91
C HIS A 390 15.73 4.38 -18.18
N TRP A 391 14.80 4.93 -17.40
CA TRP A 391 14.98 6.20 -16.69
C TRP A 391 15.72 6.01 -15.37
N HIS A 392 16.91 6.58 -15.17
CA HIS A 392 17.63 6.46 -13.89
C HIS A 392 16.70 6.71 -12.68
N TRP A 393 16.72 5.86 -11.64
CA TRP A 393 15.75 5.90 -10.52
C TRP A 393 15.66 7.28 -9.86
N SER A 394 16.78 8.00 -9.80
CA SER A 394 16.87 9.36 -9.28
C SER A 394 16.01 10.35 -10.05
N LEU A 395 15.87 10.21 -11.38
CA LEU A 395 14.99 11.04 -12.19
C LEU A 395 13.52 10.81 -11.84
N LEU A 396 13.11 9.55 -11.66
CA LEU A 396 11.77 9.20 -11.19
C LEU A 396 11.51 9.77 -9.79
N GLY A 397 12.52 9.69 -8.92
CA GLY A 397 12.47 10.24 -7.57
C GLY A 397 12.29 11.75 -7.56
N VAL A 398 13.09 12.47 -8.36
CA VAL A 398 12.99 13.93 -8.51
C VAL A 398 11.65 14.33 -9.14
N ALA A 399 11.20 13.64 -10.19
CA ALA A 399 9.91 13.90 -10.83
C ALA A 399 8.75 13.70 -9.85
N GLY A 400 8.74 12.60 -9.08
CA GLY A 400 7.73 12.34 -8.07
C GLY A 400 7.72 13.41 -6.98
N LEU A 401 8.90 13.80 -6.48
CA LEU A 401 9.03 14.87 -5.48
C LEU A 401 8.53 16.22 -6.01
N LEU A 402 8.95 16.63 -7.20
CA LEU A 402 8.52 17.88 -7.83
C LEU A 402 7.00 17.88 -8.08
N THR A 403 6.42 16.75 -8.47
CA THR A 403 4.97 16.61 -8.68
C THR A 403 4.19 16.85 -7.39
N ILE A 404 4.64 16.27 -6.28
CA ILE A 404 4.04 16.50 -4.94
C ILE A 404 4.18 17.97 -4.52
N LEU A 405 5.38 18.54 -4.65
CA LEU A 405 5.64 19.93 -4.26
C LEU A 405 4.86 20.93 -5.13
N PHE A 406 4.70 20.64 -6.42
CA PHE A 406 3.89 21.45 -7.32
C PHE A 406 2.41 21.41 -6.94
N GLY A 407 1.87 20.22 -6.65
CA GLY A 407 0.50 20.08 -6.13
C GLY A 407 0.27 20.89 -4.85
N ALA A 408 1.22 20.86 -3.92
CA ALA A 408 1.19 21.66 -2.69
C ALA A 408 1.26 23.17 -2.95
N TRP A 409 2.06 23.59 -3.93
CA TRP A 409 2.18 24.99 -4.31
C TRP A 409 0.89 25.55 -4.94
N LEU A 410 0.23 24.76 -5.81
CA LEU A 410 -1.06 25.14 -6.40
C LEU A 410 -2.14 25.36 -5.34
N GLU A 411 -2.31 24.44 -4.39
CA GLU A 411 -3.27 24.61 -3.28
C GLU A 411 -3.03 25.90 -2.50
N ARG A 412 -1.76 26.27 -2.31
CA ARG A 412 -1.38 27.47 -1.59
C ARG A 412 -1.73 28.74 -2.37
N LEU A 413 -1.62 28.74 -3.69
CA LEU A 413 -2.02 29.87 -4.52
C LEU A 413 -3.54 30.08 -4.46
N ASP A 414 -4.31 29.00 -4.58
CA ASP A 414 -5.77 29.06 -4.50
C ASP A 414 -6.23 29.57 -3.13
N ALA A 415 -5.64 29.08 -2.04
CA ALA A 415 -5.94 29.56 -0.70
C ALA A 415 -5.71 31.09 -0.53
N ARG A 416 -4.69 31.64 -1.21
CA ARG A 416 -4.42 33.09 -1.18
C ARG A 416 -5.43 33.88 -2.01
N HIS A 417 -5.88 33.34 -3.15
CA HIS A 417 -6.90 33.98 -3.97
C HIS A 417 -8.24 34.04 -3.24
N VAL A 418 -8.65 32.93 -2.60
CA VAL A 418 -9.86 32.90 -1.77
C VAL A 418 -9.77 33.91 -0.63
N TYR A 419 -8.64 33.94 0.09
CA TYR A 419 -8.45 34.90 1.19
C TYR A 419 -8.49 36.36 0.73
N ARG A 420 -7.92 36.67 -0.46
CA ARG A 420 -7.98 38.03 -1.03
C ARG A 420 -9.40 38.43 -1.40
N ARG A 421 -10.17 37.54 -2.03
CA ARG A 421 -11.57 37.79 -2.41
C ARG A 421 -12.45 38.04 -1.19
N PHE A 422 -12.28 37.21 -0.15
CA PHE A 422 -12.97 37.38 1.13
C PHE A 422 -12.61 38.72 1.79
N ARG A 423 -11.36 39.16 1.70
CA ARG A 423 -10.94 40.46 2.27
C ARG A 423 -11.51 41.67 1.51
N THR A 424 -11.74 41.54 0.21
CA THR A 424 -12.30 42.63 -0.62
C THR A 424 -13.81 42.74 -0.52
N GLU A 425 -14.53 41.64 -0.28
CA GLU A 425 -16.00 41.64 -0.14
C GLU A 425 -16.49 42.08 1.25
N TRP A 426 -15.59 42.11 2.25
CA TRP A 426 -15.88 42.55 3.63
C TRP A 426 -15.43 43.99 3.92
N ARG A 427 -15.09 44.76 2.88
CA ARG A 427 -14.86 46.21 2.95
C ARG A 427 -15.92 46.90 2.12
#